data_AF-A0A529Q4F4-F1
#
_entry.id   AF-A0A529Q4F4-F1
#
_cell.length_a   1.000
_cell.length_b   1.000
_cell.length_c   1.000
_cell.angle_alpha   90.00
_cell.angle_beta   90.00
_cell.angle_gamma   90.00
#
_symmetry.space_group_name_H-M   'P 1'
#
loop_
_entity.id
_entity.type
_entity.pdbx_description
1 polymer ?
#
loop_
_entity_poly.entity_id
_entity_poly.type
_entity_poly.pdbx_seq_one_letter_code
_entity_poly.pdbx_strand_id
1 'polypeptide(L)'
;ACAEIAAECGVPQFLLISSDKAVAPTSVLGVTKRAAEQIVSSLHEAHAAPSPLHAAAANGHGAGAHHTHAVGAHRSGTKFIAVRFGNVFGSNGSVATIFQAQIEAGGPVTITDRRMTRYFMTVAEAVDLVIMSAADAEQRQGKDDYAIYMLDMGKP
;
A
#
# COMPACT_ATOMS: atom_id res chain seq x y z
N ALA A 1 4.94 -13.18 2.40
CA ALA A 1 4.18 -13.96 1.39
C ALA A 1 3.79 -13.11 0.16
N CYS A 2 2.65 -12.41 0.10
CA CYS A 2 2.21 -11.77 -1.16
C CYS A 2 3.15 -10.67 -1.68
N ALA A 3 3.62 -9.77 -0.80
CA ALA A 3 4.56 -8.70 -1.18
C ALA A 3 5.94 -9.24 -1.60
N GLU A 4 6.42 -10.32 -0.98
CA GLU A 4 7.67 -10.99 -1.35
C GLU A 4 7.54 -11.63 -2.73
N ILE A 5 6.47 -12.40 -2.98
CA ILE A 5 6.22 -13.02 -4.29
C ILE A 5 6.07 -11.96 -5.38
N ALA A 6 5.43 -10.82 -5.08
CA ALA A 6 5.35 -9.69 -6.01
C ALA A 6 6.75 -9.20 -6.42
N ALA A 7 7.67 -9.10 -5.45
CA ALA A 7 9.06 -8.75 -5.70
C ALA A 7 9.78 -9.81 -6.55
N GLU A 8 9.63 -11.09 -6.20
CA GLU A 8 10.26 -12.23 -6.89
C GLU A 8 9.78 -12.36 -8.34
N CYS A 9 8.49 -12.15 -8.59
CA CYS A 9 7.92 -12.14 -9.94
C CYS A 9 8.27 -10.86 -10.74
N GLY A 10 8.85 -9.86 -10.08
CA GLY A 10 9.17 -8.57 -10.67
C GLY A 10 7.92 -7.85 -11.17
N VAL A 11 6.87 -7.80 -10.36
CA VAL A 11 5.68 -6.99 -10.69
C VAL A 11 6.08 -5.51 -10.72
N PRO A 12 5.48 -4.68 -11.59
CA PRO A 12 5.87 -3.27 -11.67
C PRO A 12 5.64 -2.52 -10.37
N GLN A 13 4.51 -2.81 -9.71
CA GLN A 13 4.07 -2.09 -8.53
C GLN A 13 3.25 -3.00 -7.60
N PHE A 14 3.42 -2.80 -6.30
CA PHE A 14 2.64 -3.42 -5.23
C PHE A 14 2.11 -2.33 -4.29
N LEU A 15 0.79 -2.31 -4.09
CA LEU A 15 0.11 -1.35 -3.21
C LEU A 15 -0.54 -2.09 -2.04
N LEU A 16 -0.14 -1.71 -0.82
CA LEU A 16 -0.72 -2.22 0.41
C LEU A 16 -1.90 -1.35 0.87
N ILE A 17 -3.07 -1.95 1.07
CA ILE A 17 -4.18 -1.30 1.78
C ILE A 17 -3.98 -1.44 3.30
N SER A 18 -3.61 -0.33 3.94
CA SER A 18 -3.46 -0.15 5.38
C SER A 18 -4.70 0.53 5.99
N SER A 19 -4.58 1.08 7.20
CA SER A 19 -5.65 1.76 7.93
C SER A 19 -5.07 2.84 8.84
N ASP A 20 -5.87 3.86 9.12
CA ASP A 20 -5.66 4.86 10.18
C ASP A 20 -5.21 4.25 11.54
N LYS A 21 -5.66 3.02 11.85
CA LYS A 21 -5.29 2.26 13.05
C LYS A 21 -3.80 1.91 13.13
N ALA A 22 -3.05 2.01 12.03
CA ALA A 22 -1.61 1.78 12.00
C ALA A 22 -0.77 2.94 12.56
N VAL A 23 -1.35 4.15 12.69
CA VAL A 23 -0.61 5.37 13.09
C VAL A 23 -0.14 5.31 14.54
N ALA A 24 -1.07 5.04 15.47
CA ALA A 24 -0.82 4.90 16.90
C ALA A 24 -1.62 3.69 17.42
N PRO A 25 -1.16 2.47 17.15
CA PRO A 25 -1.98 1.28 17.30
C PRO A 25 -2.26 0.94 18.77
N THR A 26 -3.55 0.86 19.12
CA THR A 26 -4.04 0.42 20.44
C THR A 26 -4.73 -0.94 20.39
N SER A 27 -4.65 -1.63 19.25
CA SER A 27 -5.28 -2.93 19.01
C SER A 27 -4.39 -3.83 18.17
N VAL A 28 -4.62 -5.14 18.25
CA VAL A 28 -3.91 -6.14 17.42
C VAL A 28 -4.07 -5.83 15.93
N LEU A 29 -5.24 -5.39 15.47
CA LEU A 29 -5.46 -4.96 14.08
C LEU A 29 -4.54 -3.80 13.68
N GLY A 30 -4.42 -2.78 14.54
CA GLY A 30 -3.51 -1.66 14.29
C GLY A 30 -2.05 -2.10 14.22
N VAL A 31 -1.63 -2.96 15.16
CA VAL A 31 -0.27 -3.50 15.20
C VAL A 31 0.04 -4.30 13.95
N THR A 32 -0.86 -5.17 13.49
CA THR A 32 -0.64 -5.97 12.28
C THR A 32 -0.60 -5.12 11.01
N LYS A 33 -1.42 -4.07 10.92
CA LYS A 33 -1.33 -3.10 9.81
C LYS A 33 -0.02 -2.33 9.82
N ARG A 34 0.44 -1.89 11.00
CA ARG A 34 1.74 -1.21 11.15
C ARG A 34 2.92 -2.12 10.79
N ALA A 35 2.88 -3.39 11.21
CA ALA A 35 3.89 -4.38 10.83
C ALA A 35 3.89 -4.63 9.31
N ALA A 36 2.72 -4.68 8.66
CA ALA A 36 2.64 -4.81 7.21
C ALA A 36 3.25 -3.59 6.48
N GLU A 37 3.02 -2.38 6.98
CA GLU A 37 3.68 -1.17 6.43
C GLU A 37 5.20 -1.26 6.53
N GLN A 38 5.73 -1.70 7.67
CA GLN A 38 7.17 -1.88 7.88
C GLN A 38 7.75 -2.94 6.94
N ILE A 39 7.08 -4.08 6.78
CA ILE A 39 7.54 -5.15 5.86
C ILE A 39 7.62 -4.62 4.43
N VAL A 40 6.58 -3.93 3.97
CA VAL A 40 6.54 -3.38 2.60
C VAL A 40 7.59 -2.28 2.41
N SER A 41 7.83 -1.44 3.43
CA SER A 41 8.92 -0.46 3.43
C SER A 41 10.29 -1.13 3.33
N SER A 42 10.55 -2.17 4.12
CA SER A 42 11.83 -2.90 4.09
C SER A 42 12.04 -3.62 2.75
N LEU A 43 10.99 -4.19 2.16
CA LEU A 43 11.07 -4.78 0.81
C LEU A 43 11.40 -3.71 -0.23
N HIS A 44 10.80 -2.53 -0.15
CA HIS A 44 11.15 -1.42 -1.03
C HIS A 44 12.64 -1.09 -0.97
N GLU A 45 13.19 -0.90 0.23
CA GLU A 45 14.61 -0.57 0.43
C GLU A 45 15.54 -1.66 -0.10
N ALA A 46 15.22 -2.93 0.17
CA ALA A 46 16.03 -4.07 -0.28
C ALA A 46 16.07 -4.21 -1.81
N HIS A 47 14.96 -3.90 -2.48
CA HIS A 47 14.85 -4.01 -3.94
C HIS A 47 15.20 -2.70 -4.69
N ALA A 48 15.33 -1.58 -3.99
CA ALA A 48 15.80 -0.31 -4.54
C ALA A 48 17.35 -0.21 -4.60
N ALA A 49 18.07 -1.05 -3.86
CA ALA A 49 19.53 -1.10 -3.92
C ALA A 49 20.03 -1.67 -5.26
N PRO A 50 20.98 -1.01 -5.96
CA PRO A 50 21.51 -1.54 -7.21
C PRO A 50 22.21 -2.88 -6.97
N SER A 51 21.84 -3.89 -7.77
CA SER A 51 22.48 -5.21 -7.70
C SER A 51 23.99 -5.08 -7.90
N PRO A 52 24.84 -5.65 -7.02
CA PRO A 52 26.31 -5.50 -7.09
C PRO A 52 26.92 -6.04 -8.39
N LEU A 53 26.17 -6.84 -9.17
CA LEU A 53 26.58 -7.28 -10.51
C LEU A 53 26.72 -6.12 -11.52
N HIS A 54 25.96 -5.04 -11.37
CA HIS A 54 26.02 -3.88 -12.28
C HIS A 54 27.22 -2.95 -12.02
N ALA A 55 27.78 -2.95 -10.81
CA ALA A 55 28.95 -2.13 -10.48
C ALA A 55 30.25 -2.66 -11.12
N ALA A 56 30.33 -3.98 -11.38
CA ALA A 56 31.50 -4.60 -11.99
C ALA A 56 31.53 -4.49 -13.53
N ALA A 57 30.37 -4.34 -14.18
CA ALA A 57 30.27 -4.27 -15.64
C ALA A 57 30.69 -2.90 -16.24
N ALA A 58 30.80 -1.86 -15.42
CA ALA A 58 31.22 -0.52 -15.88
C ALA A 58 32.71 -0.41 -16.20
N ASN A 59 33.52 -1.43 -15.91
CA ASN A 59 34.99 -1.43 -16.09
C ASN A 59 35.53 -2.52 -17.05
N GLY A 60 34.80 -2.86 -18.12
CA GLY A 60 35.25 -3.88 -19.09
C GLY A 60 35.21 -3.41 -20.54
N HIS A 61 36.34 -2.93 -21.07
CA HIS A 61 36.54 -2.78 -22.52
C HIS A 61 36.98 -4.13 -23.11
N GLY A 62 36.17 -4.73 -24.00
CA GLY A 62 36.55 -5.96 -24.70
C GLY A 62 35.55 -6.37 -25.78
N ALA A 63 36.03 -6.47 -27.01
CA ALA A 63 35.28 -6.66 -28.24
C ALA A 63 34.79 -8.11 -28.48
N GLY A 64 33.67 -8.25 -29.21
CA GLY A 64 33.45 -9.37 -30.14
C GLY A 64 32.32 -10.36 -29.83
N ALA A 65 31.36 -10.39 -30.76
CA ALA A 65 30.60 -11.54 -31.26
C ALA A 65 29.34 -12.08 -30.52
N HIS A 66 28.36 -12.41 -31.38
CA HIS A 66 27.10 -13.13 -31.19
C HIS A 66 25.86 -12.36 -30.71
N HIS A 67 25.04 -11.95 -31.69
CA HIS A 67 23.62 -11.61 -31.52
C HIS A 67 22.81 -12.88 -31.15
N THR A 68 22.77 -13.21 -29.87
CA THR A 68 21.59 -13.84 -29.29
C THR A 68 20.72 -12.70 -28.74
N HIS A 69 19.42 -12.73 -29.04
CA HIS A 69 18.46 -11.78 -28.46
C HIS A 69 18.35 -12.03 -26.95
N ALA A 70 19.27 -11.44 -26.19
CA ALA A 70 19.14 -11.31 -24.75
C ALA A 70 18.03 -10.28 -24.48
N VAL A 71 16.86 -10.76 -24.06
CA VAL A 71 15.83 -9.94 -23.40
C VAL A 71 16.37 -9.56 -22.02
N GLY A 72 17.38 -8.68 -22.00
CA GLY A 72 17.96 -8.08 -20.82
C GLY A 72 17.41 -6.69 -20.61
N ALA A 73 16.08 -6.56 -20.53
CA ALA A 73 15.50 -5.31 -20.07
C ALA A 73 15.82 -5.19 -18.58
N HIS A 74 16.54 -4.12 -18.24
CA HIS A 74 16.83 -3.68 -16.88
C HIS A 74 15.50 -3.55 -16.12
N ARG A 75 15.00 -4.63 -15.49
CA ARG A 75 13.78 -4.53 -14.70
C ARG A 75 14.12 -3.69 -13.48
N SER A 76 13.60 -2.47 -13.43
CA SER A 76 13.50 -1.72 -12.18
C SER A 76 12.84 -2.64 -11.15
N GLY A 77 13.35 -2.65 -9.91
CA GLY A 77 12.74 -3.43 -8.83
C GLY A 77 11.27 -3.07 -8.66
N THR A 78 10.48 -4.00 -8.09
CA THR A 78 9.07 -3.75 -7.78
C THR A 78 8.94 -2.49 -6.93
N LYS A 79 8.10 -1.55 -7.35
CA LYS A 79 7.76 -0.38 -6.54
C LYS A 79 6.74 -0.76 -5.48
N PHE A 80 6.96 -0.30 -4.26
CA PHE A 80 6.11 -0.64 -3.12
C PHE A 80 5.56 0.65 -2.51
N ILE A 81 4.26 0.69 -2.31
CA ILE A 81 3.57 1.82 -1.67
C ILE A 81 2.49 1.31 -0.73
N ALA A 82 2.02 2.18 0.16
CA ALA A 82 0.88 1.89 1.02
C ALA A 82 -0.15 3.03 1.00
N VAL A 83 -1.41 2.68 1.24
CA VAL A 83 -2.51 3.62 1.36
C VAL A 83 -3.22 3.37 2.68
N ARG A 84 -3.46 4.41 3.48
CA ARG A 84 -4.23 4.32 4.73
C ARG A 84 -5.66 4.80 4.51
N PHE A 85 -6.61 3.91 4.76
CA PHE A 85 -8.02 4.28 4.80
C PHE A 85 -8.46 4.65 6.22
N GLY A 86 -9.40 5.61 6.30
CA GLY A 86 -10.29 5.74 7.45
C GLY A 86 -11.44 4.74 7.38
N ASN A 87 -12.57 5.07 7.99
CA ASN A 87 -13.76 4.23 7.90
C ASN A 87 -14.45 4.43 6.54
N VAL A 88 -14.49 3.40 5.71
CA VAL A 88 -15.25 3.46 4.46
C VAL A 88 -16.74 3.30 4.77
N PHE A 89 -17.53 4.34 4.50
CA PHE A 89 -18.97 4.35 4.79
C PHE A 89 -19.70 3.28 3.97
N GLY A 90 -20.59 2.53 4.63
CA GLY A 90 -21.38 1.46 3.99
C GLY A 90 -20.56 0.24 3.57
N SER A 91 -19.29 0.14 3.95
CA SER A 91 -18.50 -1.07 3.71
C SER A 91 -19.04 -2.28 4.47
N ASN A 92 -18.76 -3.49 3.97
CA ASN A 92 -19.26 -4.74 4.53
C ASN A 92 -18.88 -4.88 6.02
N GLY A 93 -19.87 -5.11 6.88
CA GLY A 93 -19.66 -5.25 8.32
C GLY A 93 -19.32 -3.93 9.03
N SER A 94 -19.44 -2.79 8.36
CA SER A 94 -19.30 -1.47 8.98
C SER A 94 -20.49 -1.14 9.88
N VAL A 95 -20.29 -0.15 10.75
CA VAL A 95 -21.33 0.36 11.67
C VAL A 95 -22.62 0.75 10.93
N ALA A 96 -22.52 1.33 9.73
CA ALA A 96 -23.69 1.70 8.92
C ALA A 96 -24.52 0.46 8.55
N THR A 97 -23.87 -0.61 8.08
CA THR A 97 -24.56 -1.86 7.73
C THR A 97 -25.13 -2.58 8.95
N ILE A 98 -24.44 -2.52 10.09
CA ILE A 98 -24.92 -3.10 11.35
C ILE A 98 -26.14 -2.34 11.87
N PHE A 99 -26.10 -1.01 11.85
CA PHE A 99 -27.22 -0.19 12.29
C PHE A 99 -28.45 -0.38 11.41
N GLN A 100 -28.25 -0.43 10.09
CA GLN A 100 -29.33 -0.73 9.14
C GLN A 100 -30.00 -2.06 9.48
N ALA A 101 -29.22 -3.13 9.68
CA ALA A 101 -29.74 -4.44 10.04
C ALA A 101 -30.47 -4.44 11.40
N GLN A 102 -29.98 -3.70 12.40
CA GLN A 102 -30.64 -3.56 13.70
C GLN A 102 -31.99 -2.84 13.60
N ILE A 103 -32.07 -1.80 12.78
CA ILE A 103 -33.29 -1.03 12.54
C ILE A 103 -34.32 -1.88 11.80
N GLU A 104 -33.90 -2.59 10.75
CA GLU A 104 -34.77 -3.50 9.97
C GLU A 104 -35.33 -4.64 10.83
N ALA A 105 -34.55 -5.13 11.79
CA ALA A 105 -35.00 -6.12 12.77
C ALA A 105 -35.95 -5.56 13.85
N GLY A 106 -36.20 -4.25 13.87
CA GLY A 106 -37.05 -3.58 14.87
C GLY A 106 -36.44 -3.51 16.27
N GLY A 107 -35.15 -3.81 16.42
CA GLY A 107 -34.43 -3.80 17.69
C GLY A 107 -33.76 -2.45 18.01
N PRO A 108 -33.24 -2.28 19.23
CA PRO A 108 -32.48 -1.08 19.58
C PRO A 108 -31.12 -1.04 18.86
N VAL A 109 -30.72 0.16 18.43
CA VAL A 109 -29.38 0.39 17.86
C VAL A 109 -28.33 0.36 18.97
N THR A 110 -27.31 -0.47 18.79
CA THR A 110 -26.23 -0.63 19.78
C THR A 110 -25.17 0.46 19.63
N ILE A 111 -25.02 1.29 20.65
CA ILE A 111 -23.98 2.33 20.71
C ILE A 111 -22.88 1.90 21.69
N THR A 112 -21.63 1.83 21.23
CA THR A 112 -20.48 1.43 22.06
C THR A 112 -20.07 2.51 23.04
N ASP A 113 -19.77 3.72 22.55
CA ASP A 113 -19.53 4.93 23.34
C ASP A 113 -19.98 6.15 22.53
N ARG A 114 -20.83 7.00 23.12
CA ARG A 114 -21.41 8.19 22.47
C ARG A 114 -20.39 9.28 22.16
N ARG A 115 -19.21 9.23 22.76
CA ARG A 115 -18.13 10.21 22.58
C ARG A 115 -17.13 9.83 21.50
N MET A 116 -17.24 8.60 20.96
CA MET A 116 -16.32 8.13 19.93
C MET A 116 -16.53 8.88 18.62
N THR A 117 -15.46 9.45 18.09
CA THR A 117 -15.40 10.07 16.75
C THR A 117 -14.63 9.20 15.78
N ARG A 118 -14.94 9.28 14.49
CA ARG A 118 -14.29 8.48 13.44
C ARG A 118 -14.24 9.29 12.16
N TYR A 119 -13.09 9.29 11.51
CA TYR A 119 -12.98 9.79 10.14
C TYR A 119 -13.67 8.81 9.20
N PHE A 120 -14.52 9.34 8.32
CA PHE A 120 -15.17 8.57 7.27
C PHE A 120 -14.70 9.02 5.90
N MET A 121 -14.75 8.08 4.97
CA MET A 121 -14.60 8.32 3.54
C MET A 121 -15.63 7.50 2.78
N THR A 122 -15.98 7.92 1.58
CA THR A 122 -16.81 7.18 0.63
C THR A 122 -15.99 6.09 -0.07
N VAL A 123 -16.69 5.14 -0.71
CA VAL A 123 -16.03 4.14 -1.55
C VAL A 123 -15.34 4.81 -2.75
N ALA A 124 -15.95 5.85 -3.34
CA ALA A 124 -15.36 6.59 -4.45
C ALA A 124 -14.04 7.24 -4.04
N GLU A 125 -14.00 7.95 -2.92
CA GLU A 125 -12.78 8.54 -2.36
C GLU A 125 -11.69 7.49 -2.07
N ALA A 126 -12.08 6.29 -1.62
CA ALA A 126 -11.14 5.21 -1.36
C ALA A 126 -10.53 4.65 -2.66
N VAL A 127 -11.34 4.50 -3.70
CA VAL A 127 -10.89 4.08 -5.03
C VAL A 127 -10.01 5.15 -5.66
N ASP A 128 -10.42 6.41 -5.60
CA ASP A 128 -9.66 7.54 -6.14
C ASP A 128 -8.28 7.64 -5.46
N LEU A 129 -8.25 7.52 -4.13
CA LEU A 129 -6.99 7.51 -3.39
C LEU A 129 -6.07 6.38 -3.87
N VAL A 130 -6.60 5.17 -4.08
CA VAL A 130 -5.79 4.02 -4.56
C VAL A 130 -5.22 4.28 -5.96
N ILE A 131 -6.07 4.69 -6.91
CA ILE A 131 -5.66 4.92 -8.30
C ILE A 131 -4.66 6.07 -8.38
N MET A 132 -4.93 7.19 -7.70
CA MET A 132 -4.04 8.35 -7.69
C MET A 132 -2.70 8.04 -7.02
N SER A 133 -2.70 7.27 -5.92
CA SER A 133 -1.47 6.84 -5.25
C SER A 133 -0.62 5.96 -6.15
N ALA A 134 -1.26 5.05 -6.90
CA ALA A 134 -0.55 4.20 -7.85
C ALA A 134 0.12 5.02 -8.97
N ALA A 135 -0.64 5.93 -9.59
CA ALA A 135 -0.16 6.79 -10.67
C ALA A 135 0.96 7.74 -10.22
N ASP A 136 0.84 8.34 -9.04
CA ASP A 136 1.87 9.23 -8.49
C ASP A 136 3.17 8.47 -8.17
N ALA A 137 3.07 7.25 -7.63
CA ALA A 137 4.24 6.42 -7.34
C ALA A 137 4.98 5.94 -8.60
N GLU A 138 4.32 5.79 -9.75
CA GLU A 138 5.03 5.53 -11.00
C GLU A 138 5.99 6.66 -11.37
N GLN A 139 5.62 7.91 -11.06
CA GLN A 139 6.39 9.11 -11.41
C GLN A 139 7.54 9.40 -10.42
N ARG A 140 7.50 8.85 -9.20
CA ARG A 140 8.56 9.06 -8.21
C ARG A 140 9.86 8.39 -8.60
N GLN A 141 10.97 9.01 -8.22
CA GLN A 141 12.33 8.51 -8.43
C GLN A 141 13.23 8.91 -7.25
N GLY A 142 14.30 8.15 -7.03
CA GLY A 142 15.29 8.45 -6.02
C GLY A 142 14.91 7.95 -4.62
N LYS A 143 15.39 8.64 -3.58
CA LYS A 143 15.23 8.21 -2.18
C LYS A 143 13.79 8.27 -1.65
N ASP A 144 12.89 8.94 -2.37
CA ASP A 144 11.49 9.15 -2.00
C ASP A 144 10.51 8.22 -2.78
N ASP A 145 10.99 7.09 -3.31
CA ASP A 145 10.18 6.19 -4.14
C ASP A 145 9.18 5.34 -3.31
N TYR A 146 9.32 5.29 -1.98
CA TYR A 146 8.31 4.77 -1.06
C TYR A 146 7.45 5.90 -0.47
N ALA A 147 6.13 5.69 -0.44
CA ALA A 147 5.26 6.54 0.35
C ALA A 147 4.06 5.80 0.93
N ILE A 148 3.52 6.41 2.00
CA ILE A 148 2.23 6.06 2.58
C ILE A 148 1.27 7.21 2.32
N TYR A 149 0.25 6.96 1.52
CA TYR A 149 -0.77 7.94 1.18
C TYR A 149 -1.94 7.88 2.15
N MET A 150 -2.56 9.02 2.40
CA MET A 150 -3.77 9.14 3.22
C MET A 150 -4.59 10.31 2.69
N LEU A 151 -5.91 10.14 2.69
CA LEU A 151 -6.82 11.22 2.34
C LEU A 151 -7.02 12.16 3.53
N ASP A 152 -7.10 13.46 3.27
CA ASP A 152 -7.69 14.40 4.22
C ASP A 152 -9.21 14.18 4.26
N MET A 153 -9.68 13.58 5.35
CA MET A 153 -11.10 13.23 5.55
C MET A 153 -11.88 14.34 6.29
N GLY A 154 -11.28 15.53 6.47
CA GLY A 154 -11.94 16.65 7.11
C GLY A 154 -12.11 16.47 8.62
N LYS A 155 -13.32 16.68 9.15
CA LYS A 155 -13.61 16.58 10.59
C LYS A 155 -14.24 15.21 10.92
N PRO A 156 -13.84 14.58 12.03
CA PRO A 156 -14.41 13.32 12.51
C PRO A 156 -15.67 13.48 13.37
#